data_AF-A0AAX7V7Q2-F1
#
_entry.id   AF-A0AAX7V7Q2-F1
#
_cell.length_a   1.000
_cell.length_b   1.000
_cell.length_c   1.000
_cell.angle_alpha   90.00
_cell.angle_beta   90.00
_cell.angle_gamma   90.00
#
_symmetry.space_group_name_H-M   'P 1'
#
loop_
_entity.id
_entity.type
_entity.pdbx_description
1 polymer ?
#
loop_
_entity_poly.entity_id
_entity_poly.type
_entity_poly.pdbx_seq_one_letter_code
_entity_poly.pdbx_strand_id
1 'polypeptide(L)'
;MRPELRRCRMAEGCMMALRYGMVFFNLLFWLGGCGILGVGVWLSVTQGNFATLSSSLPSLSAANLLIAVGTIIMVIGCLGCVGAVKESRPLLLTFFILLLLIFFLEILSIMLFFIYQDEIDHYAQRDLKKGLQLFGTEGNVGLTNAWMIVQTDFRCCGVTNHTDWFEVYNASRVPDSCCLEYSDNCGLDNPGTWWTAPCYERVKDWLNENLVALWIFALCTALTQILGLVFSMTMFCQAVKVETFYA
;
A
#
# COMPACT_ATOMS: atom_id res chain seq x y z
N MET A 1 -26.47 -12.27 45.39
CA MET A 1 -27.21 -12.73 44.19
C MET A 1 -27.37 -11.66 43.10
N ARG A 2 -27.95 -10.48 43.38
CA ARG A 2 -28.23 -9.42 42.38
C ARG A 2 -26.99 -8.78 41.71
N PRO A 3 -25.82 -8.62 42.38
CA PRO A 3 -24.61 -8.08 41.76
C PRO A 3 -23.96 -9.05 40.76
N GLU A 4 -23.92 -10.33 41.09
CA GLU A 4 -23.38 -11.42 40.26
C GLU A 4 -24.17 -11.55 38.95
N LEU A 5 -25.50 -11.53 39.01
CA LEU A 5 -26.36 -11.61 37.83
C LEU A 5 -26.20 -10.40 36.88
N ARG A 6 -25.94 -9.21 37.44
CA ARG A 6 -25.66 -7.97 36.68
C ARG A 6 -24.29 -8.04 36.02
N ARG A 7 -23.31 -8.62 36.70
CA ARG A 7 -21.94 -8.85 36.20
C ARG A 7 -21.92 -9.89 35.07
N CYS A 8 -22.69 -10.97 35.17
CA CYS A 8 -22.86 -11.95 34.09
C CYS A 8 -23.54 -11.34 32.85
N ARG A 9 -24.64 -10.58 32.99
CA ARG A 9 -25.29 -9.90 31.84
C ARG A 9 -24.40 -8.86 31.17
N MET A 10 -23.60 -8.11 31.94
CA MET A 10 -22.65 -7.14 31.36
C MET A 10 -21.51 -7.85 30.62
N ALA A 11 -21.00 -8.97 31.14
CA ALA A 11 -19.99 -9.78 30.45
C ALA A 11 -20.55 -10.37 29.14
N GLU A 12 -21.77 -10.88 29.15
CA GLU A 12 -22.45 -11.43 27.96
C GLU A 12 -22.70 -10.36 26.88
N GLY A 13 -23.15 -9.17 27.28
CA GLY A 13 -23.31 -8.03 26.36
C GLY A 13 -21.99 -7.53 25.79
N CYS A 14 -20.93 -7.49 26.60
CA CYS A 14 -19.58 -7.12 26.16
C CYS A 14 -19.02 -8.12 25.13
N MET A 15 -19.20 -9.43 25.37
CA MET A 15 -18.76 -10.47 24.43
C MET A 15 -19.51 -10.38 23.09
N MET A 16 -20.81 -10.14 23.12
CA MET A 16 -21.59 -9.92 21.90
C MET A 16 -21.11 -8.68 21.15
N ALA A 17 -20.88 -7.57 21.85
CA ALA A 17 -20.36 -6.34 21.25
C ALA A 17 -18.97 -6.55 20.63
N LEU A 18 -18.07 -7.27 21.31
CA LEU A 18 -16.74 -7.62 20.77
C LEU A 18 -16.85 -8.49 19.52
N ARG A 19 -17.74 -9.50 19.51
CA ARG A 19 -17.95 -10.37 18.35
C ARG A 19 -18.50 -9.60 17.15
N TYR A 20 -19.57 -8.82 17.33
CA TYR A 20 -20.15 -8.02 16.25
C TYR A 20 -19.17 -6.94 15.76
N GLY A 21 -18.42 -6.30 16.67
CA GLY A 21 -17.37 -5.36 16.32
C GLY A 21 -16.27 -6.01 15.48
N MET A 22 -15.77 -7.17 15.91
CA MET A 22 -14.76 -7.92 15.17
C MET A 22 -15.24 -8.31 13.76
N VAL A 23 -16.48 -8.80 13.62
CA VAL A 23 -17.06 -9.11 12.31
C VAL A 23 -17.18 -7.85 11.45
N PHE A 24 -17.68 -6.75 12.01
CA PHE A 24 -17.85 -5.49 11.28
C PHE A 24 -16.53 -4.94 10.74
N PHE A 25 -15.49 -4.83 11.58
CA PHE A 25 -14.19 -4.31 11.13
C PHE A 25 -13.52 -5.24 10.12
N ASN A 26 -13.55 -6.56 10.34
CA ASN A 26 -12.97 -7.51 9.38
C ASN A 26 -13.74 -7.53 8.05
N LEU A 27 -15.05 -7.23 8.05
CA LEU A 27 -15.84 -7.11 6.84
C LEU A 27 -15.44 -5.87 6.03
N LEU A 28 -15.18 -4.75 6.72
CA LEU A 28 -14.65 -3.54 6.08
C LEU A 28 -13.28 -3.80 5.45
N PHE A 29 -12.38 -4.50 6.16
CA PHE A 29 -11.09 -4.89 5.60
C PHE A 29 -11.25 -5.84 4.41
N TRP A 30 -12.16 -6.82 4.49
CA TRP A 30 -12.43 -7.72 3.38
C TRP A 30 -12.90 -6.97 2.13
N LEU A 31 -13.90 -6.08 2.27
CA LEU A 31 -14.40 -5.23 1.19
C LEU A 31 -13.32 -4.30 0.63
N GLY A 32 -12.53 -3.68 1.52
CA GLY A 32 -11.39 -2.85 1.13
C GLY A 32 -10.33 -3.64 0.37
N GLY A 33 -10.01 -4.85 0.83
CA GLY A 33 -9.09 -5.77 0.15
C GLY A 33 -9.59 -6.16 -1.24
N CYS A 34 -10.87 -6.48 -1.39
CA CYS A 34 -11.48 -6.72 -2.71
C CYS A 34 -11.40 -5.48 -3.61
N GLY A 35 -11.60 -4.27 -3.07
CA GLY A 35 -11.47 -3.02 -3.82
C GLY A 35 -10.04 -2.78 -4.30
N ILE A 36 -9.06 -2.89 -3.39
CA ILE A 36 -7.63 -2.73 -3.71
C ILE A 36 -7.18 -3.78 -4.73
N LEU A 37 -7.58 -5.04 -4.54
CA LEU A 37 -7.31 -6.12 -5.49
C LEU A 37 -7.92 -5.82 -6.86
N GLY A 38 -9.17 -5.36 -6.90
CA GLY A 38 -9.85 -4.97 -8.13
C GLY A 38 -9.12 -3.85 -8.87
N VAL A 39 -8.67 -2.82 -8.16
CA VAL A 39 -7.84 -1.74 -8.72
C VAL A 39 -6.50 -2.28 -9.21
N GLY A 40 -5.84 -3.16 -8.45
CA GLY A 40 -4.57 -3.78 -8.85
C GLY A 40 -4.70 -4.61 -10.13
N VAL A 41 -5.75 -5.45 -10.22
CA VAL A 41 -6.07 -6.23 -11.42
C VAL A 41 -6.43 -5.33 -12.60
N TRP A 42 -7.25 -4.30 -12.37
CA TRP A 42 -7.57 -3.31 -13.38
C TRP A 42 -6.30 -2.66 -13.94
N LEU A 43 -5.43 -2.14 -13.06
CA LEU A 43 -4.15 -1.57 -13.46
C LEU A 43 -3.30 -2.57 -14.24
N SER A 44 -3.19 -3.82 -13.77
CA SER A 44 -2.42 -4.86 -14.48
C SER A 44 -2.96 -5.16 -15.89
N VAL A 45 -4.29 -5.16 -16.06
CA VAL A 45 -4.94 -5.46 -17.35
C VAL A 45 -4.93 -4.25 -18.29
N THR A 46 -5.33 -3.07 -17.82
CA THR A 46 -5.46 -1.86 -18.66
C THR A 46 -4.11 -1.22 -18.97
N GLN A 47 -3.14 -1.33 -18.05
CA GLN A 47 -1.82 -0.71 -18.19
C GLN A 47 -0.72 -1.71 -18.59
N GLY A 48 -1.06 -2.99 -18.76
CA GLY A 48 -0.12 -4.04 -19.14
C GLY A 48 0.83 -4.46 -18.01
N ASN A 49 1.60 -5.52 -18.27
CA ASN A 49 2.48 -6.18 -17.29
C ASN A 49 3.73 -5.38 -16.85
N PHE A 50 3.80 -4.07 -17.08
CA PHE A 50 5.06 -3.33 -16.97
C PHE A 50 4.97 -1.95 -16.31
N ALA A 51 4.16 -1.78 -15.26
CA ALA A 51 4.52 -0.80 -14.22
C ALA A 51 5.64 -1.35 -13.32
N THR A 52 6.67 -1.98 -13.89
CA THR A 52 7.82 -2.54 -13.16
C THR A 52 8.53 -1.43 -12.41
N LEU A 53 8.32 -1.37 -11.09
CA LEU A 53 9.00 -0.41 -10.22
C LEU A 53 10.49 -0.70 -10.18
N SER A 54 10.91 -1.94 -10.48
CA SER A 54 12.30 -2.33 -10.64
C SER A 54 12.51 -3.20 -11.86
N SER A 55 13.43 -2.83 -12.74
CA SER A 55 13.89 -3.71 -13.82
C SER A 55 14.88 -4.77 -13.33
N SER A 56 15.30 -4.71 -12.06
CA SER A 56 15.99 -5.81 -11.39
C SER A 56 15.04 -6.86 -10.82
N LEU A 57 13.75 -6.51 -10.62
CA LEU A 57 12.68 -7.41 -10.17
C LEU A 57 11.38 -7.11 -10.94
N PRO A 58 11.20 -7.67 -12.15
CA PRO A 58 10.03 -7.43 -12.99
C PRO A 58 8.68 -7.80 -12.35
N SER A 59 8.71 -8.55 -11.24
CA SER A 59 7.54 -8.92 -10.44
C SER A 59 7.07 -7.81 -9.50
N LEU A 60 7.90 -6.82 -9.17
CA LEU A 60 7.55 -5.71 -8.26
C LEU A 60 7.03 -4.52 -9.08
N SER A 61 5.80 -4.62 -9.54
CA SER A 61 5.05 -3.50 -10.14
C SER A 61 4.11 -2.88 -9.11
N ALA A 62 3.78 -1.59 -9.25
CA ALA A 62 2.76 -0.95 -8.41
C ALA A 62 1.43 -1.72 -8.46
N ALA A 63 1.05 -2.22 -9.64
CA ALA A 63 -0.12 -3.07 -9.81
C ALA A 63 0.03 -4.41 -9.08
N ASN A 64 1.19 -5.07 -9.17
CA ASN A 64 1.43 -6.34 -8.49
C ASN A 64 1.49 -6.18 -6.96
N LEU A 65 2.00 -5.05 -6.46
CA LEU A 65 1.96 -4.70 -5.04
C LEU A 65 0.52 -4.51 -4.57
N LEU A 66 -0.31 -3.79 -5.33
CA LEU A 66 -1.73 -3.63 -5.02
C LEU A 66 -2.46 -4.98 -5.04
N ILE A 67 -2.17 -5.85 -6.00
CA ILE A 67 -2.73 -7.22 -6.06
C ILE A 67 -2.29 -8.02 -4.82
N ALA A 68 -1.00 -8.00 -4.48
CA ALA A 68 -0.47 -8.76 -3.35
C ALA A 68 -1.06 -8.26 -2.02
N VAL A 69 -1.00 -6.96 -1.76
CA VAL A 69 -1.53 -6.34 -0.55
C VAL A 69 -3.04 -6.53 -0.46
N GLY A 70 -3.77 -6.28 -1.55
CA GLY A 70 -5.22 -6.48 -1.62
C GLY A 70 -5.63 -7.92 -1.33
N THR A 71 -4.90 -8.90 -1.88
CA THR A 71 -5.13 -10.32 -1.62
C THR A 71 -4.87 -10.68 -0.15
N ILE A 72 -3.77 -10.20 0.43
CA ILE A 72 -3.43 -10.45 1.85
C ILE A 72 -4.53 -9.88 2.76
N ILE A 73 -4.93 -8.61 2.54
CA ILE A 73 -5.98 -7.95 3.31
C ILE A 73 -7.31 -8.71 3.17
N MET A 74 -7.67 -9.11 1.95
CA MET A 74 -8.89 -9.88 1.67
C MET A 74 -8.89 -11.22 2.42
N VAL A 75 -7.79 -11.99 2.35
CA VAL A 75 -7.69 -13.29 3.03
C VAL A 75 -7.79 -13.13 4.54
N ILE A 76 -7.07 -12.16 5.11
CA ILE A 76 -7.06 -11.91 6.56
C ILE A 76 -8.45 -11.45 7.03
N GLY A 77 -9.09 -10.53 6.30
CA GLY A 77 -10.45 -10.08 6.62
C GLY A 77 -11.47 -11.22 6.54
N CYS A 78 -11.35 -12.11 5.57
CA CYS A 78 -12.20 -13.30 5.46
C CYS A 78 -12.00 -14.25 6.65
N LEU A 79 -10.74 -14.56 7.00
CA LEU A 79 -10.41 -15.41 8.15
C LEU A 79 -10.91 -14.80 9.47
N GLY A 80 -10.76 -13.50 9.65
CA GLY A 80 -11.27 -12.79 10.82
C GLY A 80 -12.80 -12.84 10.92
N CYS A 81 -13.51 -12.61 9.81
CA CYS A 81 -14.97 -12.72 9.76
C CYS A 81 -15.45 -14.14 10.04
N VAL A 82 -14.94 -15.14 9.31
CA VAL A 82 -15.37 -16.54 9.44
C VAL A 82 -14.98 -17.09 10.80
N GLY A 83 -13.80 -16.75 11.31
CA GLY A 83 -13.34 -17.12 12.66
C GLY A 83 -14.26 -16.58 13.75
N ALA A 84 -14.69 -15.32 13.65
CA ALA A 84 -15.61 -14.71 14.62
C ALA A 84 -17.06 -15.21 14.49
N VAL A 85 -17.54 -15.49 13.26
CA VAL A 85 -18.90 -16.02 13.04
C VAL A 85 -19.01 -17.48 13.46
N LYS A 86 -18.05 -18.32 13.05
CA LYS A 86 -18.06 -19.76 13.37
C LYS A 86 -17.51 -20.10 14.76
N GLU A 87 -16.98 -19.10 15.47
CA GLU A 87 -16.27 -19.29 16.74
C GLU A 87 -15.20 -20.39 16.66
N SER A 88 -14.58 -20.50 15.48
CA SER A 88 -13.63 -21.56 15.18
C SER A 88 -12.25 -21.20 15.72
N ARG A 89 -11.81 -21.95 16.74
CA ARG A 89 -10.49 -21.80 17.36
C ARG A 89 -9.31 -21.82 16.39
N PRO A 90 -9.18 -22.80 15.48
CA PRO A 90 -8.04 -22.80 14.56
C PRO A 90 -8.05 -21.57 13.66
N LEU A 91 -9.22 -21.11 13.19
CA LEU A 91 -9.31 -19.90 12.36
C LEU A 91 -8.93 -18.64 13.15
N LEU A 92 -9.42 -18.49 14.38
CA LEU A 92 -9.07 -17.37 15.25
C LEU A 92 -7.56 -17.35 15.58
N LEU A 93 -6.96 -18.52 15.82
CA LEU A 93 -5.53 -18.65 16.08
C LEU A 93 -4.70 -18.33 14.82
N THR A 94 -5.11 -18.82 13.64
CA THR A 94 -4.45 -18.47 12.37
C THR A 94 -4.54 -16.96 12.12
N PHE A 95 -5.69 -16.35 12.32
CA PHE A 95 -5.86 -14.90 12.21
C PHE A 95 -4.92 -14.14 13.16
N PHE A 96 -4.84 -14.55 14.43
CA PHE A 96 -3.91 -13.97 15.40
C PHE A 96 -2.45 -14.08 14.94
N ILE A 97 -2.00 -15.27 14.53
CA ILE A 97 -0.61 -15.50 14.09
C ILE A 97 -0.30 -14.64 12.86
N LEU A 98 -1.21 -14.55 11.88
CA LEU A 98 -1.02 -13.72 10.69
C LEU A 98 -0.90 -12.23 11.05
N LEU A 99 -1.77 -11.71 11.91
CA LEU A 99 -1.67 -10.32 12.38
C LEU A 99 -0.36 -10.07 13.13
N LEU A 100 0.07 -11.02 13.96
CA LEU A 100 1.30 -10.89 14.73
C LEU A 100 2.53 -10.88 13.81
N LEU A 101 2.55 -11.73 12.78
CA LEU A 101 3.60 -11.73 11.76
C LEU A 101 3.66 -10.40 11.01
N ILE A 102 2.50 -9.86 10.59
CA ILE A 102 2.44 -8.57 9.91
C ILE A 102 2.95 -7.45 10.81
N PHE A 103 2.56 -7.43 12.08
CA PHE A 103 3.03 -6.44 13.04
C PHE A 103 4.56 -6.43 13.16
N PHE A 104 5.20 -7.61 13.23
CA PHE A 104 6.65 -7.71 13.23
C PHE A 104 7.28 -7.28 11.89
N LEU A 105 6.67 -7.62 10.76
CA LEU A 105 7.12 -7.17 9.44
C LEU A 105 7.04 -5.66 9.31
N GLU A 106 5.99 -5.01 9.82
CA GLU A 106 5.86 -3.55 9.82
C GLU A 106 6.96 -2.88 10.63
N ILE A 107 7.24 -3.36 11.84
CA ILE A 107 8.34 -2.84 12.66
C ILE A 107 9.68 -3.03 11.96
N LEU A 108 9.92 -4.22 11.39
CA LEU A 108 11.16 -4.51 10.65
C LEU A 108 11.31 -3.60 9.43
N SER A 109 10.25 -3.44 8.63
CA SER A 109 10.25 -2.56 7.46
C SER A 109 10.52 -1.11 7.83
N ILE A 110 9.92 -0.59 8.91
CA ILE A 110 10.18 0.77 9.40
C ILE A 110 11.64 0.91 9.84
N MET A 111 12.16 -0.04 10.61
CA MET A 111 13.58 0.01 11.03
C MET A 111 14.53 -0.03 9.84
N LEU A 112 14.30 -0.94 8.88
CA LEU A 112 15.13 -1.04 7.67
C LEU A 112 15.05 0.24 6.83
N PHE A 113 13.87 0.83 6.70
CA PHE A 113 13.69 2.10 5.99
C PHE A 113 14.55 3.21 6.59
N PHE A 114 14.56 3.36 7.91
CA PHE A 114 15.38 4.36 8.58
C PHE A 114 16.88 4.07 8.53
N ILE A 115 17.28 2.81 8.67
CA ILE A 115 18.71 2.42 8.65
C ILE A 115 19.30 2.61 7.24
N TYR A 116 18.55 2.28 6.20
CA TYR A 116 19.02 2.26 4.82
C TYR A 116 18.43 3.41 3.98
N GLN A 117 18.05 4.53 4.60
CA GLN A 117 17.39 5.64 3.91
C GLN A 117 18.17 6.13 2.69
N ASP A 118 19.50 6.28 2.80
CA ASP A 118 20.35 6.82 1.73
C ASP A 118 20.48 5.82 0.57
N GLU A 119 20.58 4.53 0.90
CA GLU A 119 20.61 3.45 -0.09
C GLU A 119 19.27 3.35 -0.82
N ILE A 120 18.15 3.42 -0.08
CA ILE A 120 16.79 3.40 -0.65
C ILE A 120 16.60 4.59 -1.60
N ASP A 121 17.09 5.78 -1.24
CA ASP A 121 17.06 6.96 -2.12
C ASP A 121 17.79 6.69 -3.44
N HIS A 122 19.01 6.14 -3.38
CA HIS A 122 19.77 5.80 -4.58
C HIS A 122 19.11 4.69 -5.41
N TYR A 123 18.58 3.65 -4.77
CA TYR A 123 17.87 2.57 -5.44
C TYR A 123 16.61 3.09 -6.15
N ALA A 124 15.83 3.95 -5.48
CA ALA A 124 14.62 4.53 -6.04
C ALA A 124 14.92 5.38 -7.27
N GLN A 125 15.92 6.27 -7.19
CA GLN A 125 16.32 7.07 -8.36
C GLN A 125 16.78 6.19 -9.53
N ARG A 126 17.61 5.18 -9.26
CA ARG A 126 18.11 4.26 -10.30
C ARG A 126 16.95 3.51 -10.96
N ASP A 127 16.01 3.02 -10.17
CA ASP A 127 14.86 2.28 -10.68
C ASP A 127 13.92 3.18 -11.48
N LEU A 128 13.66 4.40 -11.02
CA LEU A 128 12.91 5.39 -11.80
C LEU A 128 13.60 5.72 -13.13
N LYS A 129 14.93 5.86 -13.16
CA LYS A 129 15.68 6.10 -14.41
C LYS A 129 15.56 4.93 -15.38
N LYS A 130 15.58 3.70 -14.89
CA LYS A 130 15.31 2.52 -15.73
C LYS A 130 13.85 2.49 -16.20
N GLY A 131 12.91 2.99 -15.39
CA GLY A 131 11.52 3.19 -15.79
C GLY A 131 11.35 4.18 -16.94
N LEU A 132 12.18 5.24 -17.02
CA LEU A 132 12.18 6.17 -18.14
C LEU A 132 12.45 5.47 -19.48
N GLN A 133 13.30 4.44 -19.50
CA GLN A 133 13.64 3.69 -20.72
C GLN A 133 12.46 2.90 -21.30
N LEU A 134 11.43 2.66 -20.50
CA LEU A 134 10.20 1.98 -20.93
C LEU A 134 9.13 2.97 -21.43
N PHE A 135 9.38 4.28 -21.33
CA PHE A 135 8.44 5.31 -21.75
C PHE A 135 8.14 5.25 -23.24
N GLY A 136 6.85 5.26 -23.61
CA GLY A 136 6.42 5.23 -25.02
C GLY A 136 6.62 3.89 -25.73
N THR A 137 7.08 2.84 -25.04
CA THR A 137 7.24 1.49 -25.62
C THR A 137 5.91 0.72 -25.64
N GLU A 138 5.76 -0.21 -26.59
CA GLU A 138 4.55 -1.03 -26.70
C GLU A 138 4.31 -1.83 -25.40
N GLY A 139 3.07 -1.81 -24.89
CA GLY A 139 2.70 -2.47 -23.64
C GLY A 139 2.99 -1.69 -22.36
N ASN A 140 3.55 -0.47 -22.45
CA ASN A 140 3.90 0.40 -21.30
C ASN A 140 3.07 1.71 -21.24
N VAL A 141 1.84 1.68 -21.77
CA VAL A 141 0.97 2.87 -21.87
C VAL A 141 0.66 3.50 -20.51
N GLY A 142 0.50 2.67 -19.47
CA GLY A 142 0.20 3.19 -18.13
C GLY A 142 1.38 3.80 -17.41
N LEU A 143 2.58 3.23 -17.59
CA LEU A 143 3.82 3.84 -17.11
C LEU A 143 4.06 5.20 -17.78
N THR A 144 3.80 5.27 -19.09
CA THR A 144 3.88 6.50 -19.88
C THR A 144 2.91 7.55 -19.33
N ASN A 145 1.66 7.16 -19.08
CA ASN A 145 0.65 8.05 -18.50
C ASN A 145 1.01 8.50 -17.08
N ALA A 146 1.53 7.61 -16.25
CA ALA A 146 1.98 7.94 -14.89
C ALA A 146 3.12 8.97 -14.92
N TRP A 147 4.08 8.82 -15.82
CA TRP A 147 5.15 9.81 -16.01
C TRP A 147 4.61 11.17 -16.47
N MET A 148 3.66 11.19 -17.41
CA MET A 148 3.04 12.45 -17.86
C MET A 148 2.29 13.15 -16.72
N ILE A 149 1.55 12.41 -15.89
CA ILE A 149 0.85 12.94 -14.72
C ILE A 149 1.84 13.53 -13.72
N VAL A 150 2.87 12.76 -13.34
CA VAL A 150 3.87 13.23 -12.36
C VAL A 150 4.55 14.51 -12.85
N GLN A 151 4.97 14.55 -14.11
CA GLN A 151 5.64 15.74 -14.66
C GLN A 151 4.73 16.97 -14.70
N THR A 152 3.47 16.78 -15.08
CA THR A 152 2.49 17.87 -15.18
C THR A 152 2.09 18.38 -13.80
N ASP A 153 1.75 17.48 -12.88
CA ASP A 153 1.25 17.82 -11.53
C ASP A 153 2.36 18.43 -10.66
N PHE A 154 3.57 17.85 -10.70
CA PHE A 154 4.70 18.32 -9.89
C PHE A 154 5.58 19.36 -10.60
N ARG A 155 5.26 19.73 -11.85
CA ARG A 155 5.98 20.73 -12.65
C ARG A 155 7.49 20.50 -12.64
N CYS A 156 7.85 19.30 -13.09
CA CYS A 156 9.20 18.75 -13.02
C CYS A 156 9.52 17.98 -14.31
N CYS A 157 10.80 17.71 -14.56
CA CYS A 157 11.21 16.91 -15.71
C CYS A 157 12.39 15.99 -15.41
N GLY A 158 12.24 14.73 -15.79
CA GLY A 158 13.22 13.68 -15.53
C GLY A 158 13.29 13.28 -14.05
N VAL A 159 14.13 12.30 -13.73
CA VAL A 159 14.26 11.81 -12.34
C VAL A 159 15.09 12.80 -11.53
N THR A 160 16.29 13.07 -12.01
CA THR A 160 17.29 13.97 -11.42
C THR A 160 17.52 15.22 -12.26
N ASN A 161 17.27 15.14 -13.57
CA ASN A 161 17.35 16.30 -14.46
C ASN A 161 16.59 16.01 -15.77
N HIS A 162 16.18 17.04 -16.49
CA HIS A 162 15.57 16.92 -17.82
C HIS A 162 16.46 16.17 -18.82
N THR A 163 17.78 16.25 -18.65
CA THR A 163 18.76 15.52 -19.48
C THR A 163 18.64 14.00 -19.37
N ASP A 164 18.00 13.48 -18.32
CA ASP A 164 17.73 12.03 -18.20
C ASP A 164 16.90 11.52 -19.40
N TRP A 165 16.12 12.38 -20.05
CA TRP A 165 15.36 12.03 -21.26
C TRP A 165 16.21 11.94 -22.53
N PHE A 166 17.39 12.55 -22.54
CA PHE A 166 18.23 12.54 -23.74
C PHE A 166 18.79 11.15 -24.03
N GLU A 167 19.04 10.37 -22.97
CA GLU A 167 19.43 8.96 -23.08
C GLU A 167 18.28 8.09 -23.59
N VAL A 168 17.03 8.41 -23.24
CA VAL A 168 15.84 7.67 -23.67
C VAL A 168 15.54 7.91 -25.15
N TYR A 169 15.60 9.17 -25.58
CA TYR A 169 15.28 9.55 -26.96
C TYR A 169 16.48 9.55 -27.92
N ASN A 170 17.70 9.34 -27.41
CA ASN A 170 18.96 9.53 -28.14
C ASN A 170 19.05 10.89 -28.87
N ALA A 171 18.43 11.93 -28.29
CA ALA A 171 18.35 13.27 -28.84
C ALA A 171 18.10 14.28 -27.71
N SER A 172 18.47 15.54 -27.93
CA SER A 172 18.19 16.64 -26.98
C SER A 172 16.72 17.04 -27.00
N ARG A 173 15.85 16.14 -26.53
CA ARG A 173 14.39 16.30 -26.45
C ARG A 173 13.83 15.71 -25.17
N VAL A 174 12.69 16.22 -24.75
CA VAL A 174 11.90 15.75 -23.60
C VAL A 174 10.46 15.40 -24.05
N PRO A 175 9.66 14.71 -23.23
CA PRO A 175 8.23 14.59 -23.49
C PRO A 175 7.52 15.94 -23.36
N ASP A 176 6.40 16.14 -24.08
CA ASP A 176 5.65 17.41 -24.04
C ASP A 176 5.10 17.75 -22.64
N SER A 177 4.91 16.75 -21.77
CA SER A 177 4.56 16.95 -20.35
C SER A 177 5.64 17.67 -19.53
N CYS A 178 6.87 17.77 -20.03
CA CYS A 178 7.96 18.51 -19.40
C CYS A 178 7.98 20.01 -19.74
N CYS A 179 7.12 20.49 -20.63
CA CYS A 179 7.13 21.90 -21.04
C CYS A 179 6.47 22.80 -20.00
N LEU A 180 6.94 24.06 -19.91
CA LEU A 180 6.38 25.09 -19.05
C LEU A 180 4.92 25.41 -19.43
N GLU A 181 4.69 25.52 -20.74
CA GLU A 181 3.38 25.62 -21.35
C GLU A 181 3.20 24.42 -22.28
N TYR A 182 2.10 23.70 -22.12
CA TYR A 182 1.82 22.54 -22.95
C TYR A 182 1.46 22.98 -24.37
N SER A 183 2.23 22.51 -25.35
CA SER A 183 1.89 22.57 -26.77
C SER A 183 2.42 21.35 -27.50
N ASP A 184 1.76 20.96 -28.58
CA ASP A 184 2.17 19.79 -29.37
C ASP A 184 3.63 19.95 -29.84
N ASN A 185 4.47 18.96 -29.53
CA ASN A 185 5.90 18.92 -29.85
C ASN A 185 6.80 19.97 -29.18
N CYS A 186 6.35 20.62 -28.10
CA CYS A 186 7.19 21.56 -27.35
C CYS A 186 8.46 20.91 -26.76
N GLY A 187 8.46 19.59 -26.58
CA GLY A 187 9.64 18.84 -26.13
C GLY A 187 10.79 18.82 -27.14
N LEU A 188 10.55 19.26 -28.38
CA LEU A 188 11.55 19.44 -29.44
C LEU A 188 12.10 20.88 -29.52
N ASP A 189 11.49 21.82 -28.80
CA ASP A 189 11.86 23.24 -28.83
C ASP A 189 13.11 23.53 -27.97
N ASN A 190 13.38 24.80 -27.68
CA ASN A 190 14.57 25.19 -26.95
C ASN A 190 14.54 24.74 -25.48
N PRO A 191 15.68 24.32 -24.89
CA PRO A 191 15.77 23.91 -23.48
C PRO A 191 15.31 24.94 -22.45
N GLY A 192 15.18 26.21 -22.83
CA GLY A 192 14.67 27.28 -21.97
C GLY A 192 13.17 27.23 -21.70
N THR A 193 12.40 26.38 -22.40
CA THR A 193 10.95 26.23 -22.22
C THR A 193 10.53 24.97 -21.44
N TRP A 194 11.49 24.24 -20.85
CA TRP A 194 11.23 23.00 -20.11
C TRP A 194 11.37 23.20 -18.60
N TRP A 195 10.70 22.35 -17.82
CA TRP A 195 10.95 22.26 -16.38
C TRP A 195 12.37 21.76 -16.11
N THR A 196 13.11 22.49 -15.28
CA THR A 196 14.46 22.10 -14.87
C THR A 196 14.48 21.38 -13.53
N ALA A 197 13.38 21.44 -12.78
CA ALA A 197 13.27 20.82 -11.47
C ALA A 197 13.18 19.28 -11.58
N PRO A 198 13.97 18.53 -10.77
CA PRO A 198 13.90 17.07 -10.74
C PRO A 198 12.58 16.57 -10.16
N CYS A 199 11.96 15.57 -10.79
CA CYS A 199 10.72 15.00 -10.28
C CYS A 199 10.93 14.22 -8.98
N TYR A 200 12.08 13.56 -8.80
CA TYR A 200 12.35 12.80 -7.58
C TYR A 200 12.33 13.71 -6.34
N GLU A 201 13.04 14.83 -6.38
CA GLU A 201 13.08 15.77 -5.26
C GLU A 201 11.72 16.42 -5.04
N ARG A 202 11.00 16.82 -6.11
CA ARG A 202 9.66 17.40 -5.97
C ARG A 202 8.66 16.45 -5.30
N VAL A 203 8.70 15.17 -5.64
CA VAL A 203 7.86 14.16 -4.98
C VAL A 203 8.32 13.93 -3.54
N LYS A 204 9.63 13.90 -3.29
CA LYS A 204 10.20 13.77 -1.94
C LYS A 204 9.83 14.96 -1.04
N ASP A 205 9.87 16.18 -1.57
CA ASP A 205 9.47 17.40 -0.86
C ASP A 205 7.98 17.38 -0.55
N TRP A 206 7.14 17.01 -1.52
CA TRP A 206 5.72 16.83 -1.27
C TRP A 206 5.44 15.75 -0.21
N LEU A 207 6.17 14.63 -0.23
CA LEU A 207 6.08 13.62 0.82
C LEU A 207 6.48 14.19 2.18
N ASN A 208 7.57 14.97 2.23
CA ASN A 208 8.06 15.63 3.45
C ASN A 208 7.02 16.59 4.04
N GLU A 209 6.38 17.40 3.20
CA GLU A 209 5.30 18.30 3.61
C GLU A 209 4.09 17.54 4.15
N ASN A 210 3.82 16.34 3.62
CA ASN A 210 2.70 15.49 4.01
C ASN A 210 3.07 14.35 4.98
N LEU A 211 4.28 14.36 5.57
CA LEU A 211 4.75 13.30 6.45
C LEU A 211 3.81 13.02 7.63
N VAL A 212 3.17 14.07 8.15
CA VAL A 212 2.20 13.94 9.25
C VAL A 212 1.06 13.01 8.88
N ALA A 213 0.54 13.08 7.65
CA ALA A 213 -0.52 12.19 7.19
C ALA A 213 -0.05 10.72 7.17
N LEU A 214 1.16 10.46 6.67
CA LEU A 214 1.74 9.12 6.63
C LEU A 214 1.89 8.53 8.03
N TRP A 215 2.37 9.32 9.00
CA TRP A 215 2.47 8.89 10.40
C TRP A 215 1.10 8.61 11.03
N ILE A 216 0.07 9.40 10.70
CA ILE A 216 -1.30 9.14 11.15
C ILE A 216 -1.80 7.80 10.59
N PHE A 217 -1.63 7.55 9.29
CA PHE A 217 -2.03 6.27 8.67
C PHE A 217 -1.28 5.08 9.29
N ALA A 218 0.03 5.20 9.53
CA ALA A 218 0.82 4.16 10.18
C ALA A 218 0.32 3.89 11.61
N LEU A 219 0.05 4.93 12.39
CA LEU A 219 -0.45 4.80 13.75
C LEU A 219 -1.85 4.16 13.79
N CYS A 220 -2.77 4.59 12.92
CA CYS A 220 -4.10 3.99 12.80
C CYS A 220 -4.03 2.51 12.43
N THR A 221 -3.12 2.14 11.53
CA THR A 221 -2.90 0.75 11.13
C THR A 221 -2.41 -0.09 12.31
N ALA A 222 -1.37 0.37 13.02
CA ALA A 222 -0.84 -0.31 14.20
C ALA A 222 -1.89 -0.47 15.31
N LEU A 223 -2.66 0.57 15.61
CA LEU A 223 -3.74 0.50 16.60
C LEU A 223 -4.81 -0.52 16.21
N THR A 224 -5.20 -0.55 14.93
CA THR A 224 -6.21 -1.49 14.45
C THR A 224 -5.72 -2.93 14.52
N GLN A 225 -4.44 -3.18 14.21
CA GLN A 225 -3.83 -4.51 14.38
C GLN A 225 -3.80 -4.95 15.84
N ILE A 226 -3.37 -4.06 16.76
CA ILE A 226 -3.34 -4.35 18.20
C ILE A 226 -4.74 -4.70 18.70
N LEU A 227 -5.77 -3.95 18.28
CA LEU A 227 -7.16 -4.27 18.62
C LEU A 227 -7.57 -5.65 18.07
N GLY A 228 -7.20 -5.97 16.83
CA GLY A 228 -7.44 -7.29 16.24
C GLY A 228 -6.76 -8.43 17.01
N LEU A 229 -5.53 -8.25 17.46
CA LEU A 229 -4.79 -9.21 18.29
C LEU A 229 -5.44 -9.41 19.66
N VAL A 230 -5.85 -8.32 20.31
CA VAL A 230 -6.53 -8.37 21.62
C VAL A 230 -7.88 -9.06 21.49
N PHE A 231 -8.70 -8.69 20.50
CA PHE A 231 -10.03 -9.26 20.29
C PHE A 231 -9.98 -10.73 19.89
N SER A 232 -9.07 -11.10 18.98
CA SER A 232 -8.92 -12.50 18.58
C SER A 232 -8.48 -13.40 19.75
N MET A 233 -7.54 -12.95 20.60
CA MET A 233 -7.14 -13.69 21.80
C MET A 233 -8.22 -13.76 22.87
N THR A 234 -9.00 -12.70 23.09
CA THR A 234 -10.11 -12.75 24.04
C THR A 234 -11.18 -13.73 23.60
N MET A 235 -11.55 -13.72 22.32
CA MET A 235 -12.49 -14.68 21.74
C MET A 235 -11.96 -16.11 21.78
N PHE A 236 -10.67 -16.33 21.47
CA PHE A 236 -10.04 -17.65 21.55
C PHE A 236 -10.06 -18.20 22.99
N CYS A 237 -9.63 -17.41 23.97
CA CYS A 237 -9.64 -17.81 25.38
C CYS A 237 -11.04 -18.16 25.89
N GLN A 238 -12.06 -17.44 25.42
CA GLN A 238 -13.46 -17.73 25.77
C GLN A 238 -13.93 -19.03 25.13
N ALA A 239 -13.65 -19.23 23.84
CA ALA A 239 -13.95 -20.49 23.17
C ALA A 239 -13.30 -21.67 23.91
N VAL A 240 -12.04 -21.53 24.37
CA VAL A 240 -11.33 -22.53 25.20
C VAL A 240 -12.08 -22.84 26.50
N LYS A 241 -12.44 -21.80 27.27
CA LYS A 241 -13.14 -21.95 28.54
C LYS A 241 -14.48 -22.69 28.41
N VAL A 242 -15.21 -22.44 27.32
CA VAL A 242 -16.51 -23.07 27.08
C VAL A 242 -16.36 -24.59 26.90
N GLU A 243 -15.46 -25.10 26.06
CA GLU A 243 -15.33 -26.57 25.94
C GLU A 243 -14.79 -27.20 27.22
N THR A 244 -13.84 -26.58 27.93
CA THR A 244 -13.37 -27.14 29.22
C THR A 244 -14.46 -27.23 30.27
N PHE A 245 -15.56 -26.48 30.13
CA PHE A 245 -16.73 -26.59 31.00
C PHE A 245 -17.72 -27.68 30.55
N TYR A 246 -17.71 -28.03 29.26
CA TYR A 246 -18.60 -29.05 28.67
C TYR A 246 -17.95 -30.43 28.48
N ALA A 247 -16.64 -30.55 28.66
CA ALA A 247 -15.86 -31.78 28.66
C ALA A 247 -15.67 -32.32 30.09
#